data_AF-A0A847WCW7-F1
#
_entry.id   AF-A0A847WCW7-F1
#
_cell.length_a   1.000
_cell.length_b   1.000
_cell.length_c   1.000
_cell.angle_alpha   90.00
_cell.angle_beta   90.00
_cell.angle_gamma   90.00
#
_symmetry.space_group_name_H-M   'P 1'
#
loop_
_entity.id
_entity.type
_entity.pdbx_description
1 polymer ?
#
loop_
_entity_poly.entity_id
_entity_poly.type
_entity_poly.pdbx_seq_one_letter_code
_entity_poly.pdbx_strand_id
1 'polypeptide(L)'
;MIKSLNDRWSYYMTAEELENYTKETNNEYSGIGIVVQRSENGIVIVSVYSKSPAGEAGMLTGSIITSVGDNDLTQSSLEDALLLIGKAIEAGEVKLKVTQPDGSEMSFTLKPGLVETDPVSFELLPENVGLIKISNFEAKCAEQAKMAVDRLMAEGADGLIFDVRNNPGGQLDELLSLLDYLLPEGKIFIRRNIDGTVQEDMSDKNCIKIPMAVLVNEESYSAAEFFAAALKDYDWAVIAGARTTGKGYAQVTLKLTDGSAIHISAMEYYTPKGESLAGVGLTPDIEVKMEYEDWVKLYRGTLAHKDDKQLQAAIGALIEEIDKAA
;
A
#
# COMPACT_ATOMS: atom_id res chain seq x y z
N MET A 1 17.99 -14.65 -21.46
CA MET A 1 17.54 -13.61 -22.41
C MET A 1 16.99 -12.39 -21.67
N ILE A 2 15.90 -12.48 -20.87
CA ILE A 2 15.34 -11.28 -20.20
C ILE A 2 16.36 -10.54 -19.31
N LYS A 3 17.16 -11.27 -18.51
CA LYS A 3 18.23 -10.69 -17.68
C LYS A 3 19.26 -9.84 -18.45
N SER A 4 19.42 -10.02 -19.77
CA SER A 4 20.36 -9.21 -20.56
C SER A 4 19.84 -7.82 -20.90
N LEU A 5 18.58 -7.50 -20.61
CA LEU A 5 18.01 -6.16 -20.77
C LEU A 5 18.59 -5.16 -19.75
N ASN A 6 19.21 -5.65 -18.67
CA ASN A 6 19.68 -4.84 -17.54
C ASN A 6 18.60 -3.89 -16.97
N ASP A 7 17.34 -4.30 -17.11
CA ASP A 7 16.17 -3.67 -16.51
C ASP A 7 15.72 -4.55 -15.35
N ARG A 8 15.85 -4.03 -14.12
CA ARG A 8 15.47 -4.76 -12.90
C ARG A 8 13.99 -5.06 -12.80
N TRP A 9 13.16 -4.39 -13.60
CA TRP A 9 11.70 -4.57 -13.64
C TRP A 9 11.25 -5.59 -14.68
N SER A 10 12.17 -6.11 -15.50
CA SER A 10 11.87 -7.13 -16.51
C SER A 10 12.36 -8.52 -16.05
N TYR A 11 11.46 -9.48 -15.94
CA TYR A 11 11.77 -10.83 -15.44
C TYR A 11 10.85 -11.90 -16.03
N TYR A 12 11.29 -13.15 -15.91
CA TYR A 12 10.49 -14.33 -16.21
C TYR A 12 9.83 -14.82 -14.92
N MET A 13 8.57 -15.21 -15.01
CA MET A 13 7.81 -15.86 -13.94
C MET A 13 7.44 -17.27 -14.40
N THR A 14 7.74 -18.27 -13.58
CA THR A 14 7.16 -19.61 -13.68
C THR A 14 5.63 -19.57 -13.54
N ALA A 15 4.95 -20.68 -13.84
CA ALA A 15 3.49 -20.75 -13.67
C ALA A 15 3.06 -20.49 -12.21
N GLU A 16 3.83 -20.98 -11.24
CA GLU A 16 3.60 -20.76 -9.80
C GLU A 16 3.83 -19.30 -9.41
N GLU A 17 4.93 -18.69 -9.86
CA GLU A 17 5.20 -17.27 -9.62
C GLU A 17 4.14 -16.37 -10.26
N LEU A 18 3.62 -16.72 -11.45
CA LEU A 18 2.53 -15.98 -12.08
C LEU A 18 1.22 -16.10 -11.29
N GLU A 19 0.93 -17.28 -10.72
CA GLU A 19 -0.24 -17.46 -9.86
C GLU A 19 -0.13 -16.60 -8.59
N ASN A 20 1.03 -16.58 -7.95
CA ASN A 20 1.28 -15.76 -6.77
C ASN A 20 1.22 -14.27 -7.11
N TYR A 21 1.86 -13.84 -8.21
CA TYR A 21 1.76 -12.47 -8.72
C TYR A 21 0.30 -12.06 -8.94
N THR A 22 -0.52 -12.94 -9.54
CA THR A 22 -1.94 -12.66 -9.79
C THR A 22 -2.70 -12.46 -8.48
N LYS A 23 -2.45 -13.30 -7.46
CA LYS A 23 -3.04 -13.13 -6.12
C LYS A 23 -2.62 -11.80 -5.51
N GLU A 24 -1.31 -11.49 -5.52
CA GLU A 24 -0.79 -10.24 -4.97
C GLU A 24 -1.43 -9.01 -5.65
N THR A 25 -1.57 -9.01 -6.98
CA THR A 25 -2.26 -7.92 -7.72
C THR A 25 -3.77 -7.84 -7.44
N ASN A 26 -4.35 -8.88 -6.86
CA ASN A 26 -5.73 -8.88 -6.37
C ASN A 26 -5.84 -8.48 -4.89
N ASN A 27 -4.72 -8.07 -4.26
CA ASN A 27 -4.61 -7.91 -2.80
C ASN A 27 -4.94 -9.19 -2.04
N GLU A 28 -4.59 -10.33 -2.62
CA GLU A 28 -4.82 -11.67 -2.09
C GLU A 28 -3.50 -12.39 -1.78
N TYR A 29 -3.52 -13.24 -0.76
CA TYR A 29 -2.44 -14.19 -0.52
C TYR A 29 -2.98 -15.50 0.05
N SER A 30 -2.17 -16.56 0.03
CA SER A 30 -2.51 -17.83 0.67
C SER A 30 -1.95 -17.88 2.09
N GLY A 31 -2.83 -18.00 3.09
CA GLY A 31 -2.45 -18.01 4.49
C GLY A 31 -3.62 -18.24 5.43
N ILE A 32 -3.47 -17.84 6.70
CA ILE A 32 -4.52 -17.95 7.71
C ILE A 32 -5.22 -16.62 8.01
N GLY A 33 -4.65 -15.48 7.59
CA GLY A 33 -5.31 -14.17 7.66
C GLY A 33 -5.24 -13.47 9.02
N ILE A 34 -4.07 -13.46 9.65
CA ILE A 34 -3.79 -12.70 10.86
C ILE A 34 -2.59 -11.77 10.68
N VAL A 35 -2.61 -10.64 11.38
CA VAL A 35 -1.45 -9.77 11.58
C VAL A 35 -1.02 -9.90 13.02
N VAL A 36 0.29 -10.03 13.24
CA VAL A 36 0.85 -10.34 14.55
C VAL A 36 1.99 -9.42 14.94
N GLN A 37 2.18 -9.25 16.25
CA GLN A 37 3.32 -8.55 16.84
C GLN A 37 3.91 -9.36 18.00
N ARG A 38 5.14 -9.04 18.38
CA ARG A 38 5.74 -9.60 19.60
C ARG A 38 5.08 -8.98 20.83
N SER A 39 4.68 -9.82 21.78
CA SER A 39 4.27 -9.44 23.14
C SER A 39 5.28 -10.00 24.15
N GLU A 40 5.14 -9.77 25.46
CA GLU A 40 6.01 -10.40 26.47
C GLU A 40 5.78 -11.92 26.55
N ASN A 41 4.53 -12.35 26.40
CA ASN A 41 4.08 -13.72 26.67
C ASN A 41 3.84 -14.58 25.42
N GLY A 42 4.27 -14.09 24.25
CA GLY A 42 4.11 -14.81 22.97
C GLY A 42 3.94 -13.85 21.80
N ILE A 43 3.09 -14.23 20.86
CA ILE A 43 2.83 -13.48 19.64
C ILE A 43 1.39 -12.99 19.67
N VAL A 44 1.18 -11.69 19.84
CA VAL A 44 -0.17 -11.11 19.92
C VAL A 44 -0.74 -10.90 18.53
N ILE A 45 -2.00 -11.29 18.36
CA ILE A 45 -2.79 -11.02 17.16
C ILE A 45 -3.28 -9.58 17.23
N VAL A 46 -2.83 -8.73 16.32
CA VAL A 46 -3.23 -7.31 16.27
C VAL A 46 -4.32 -7.05 15.23
N SER A 47 -4.49 -7.95 14.26
CA SER A 47 -5.62 -7.92 13.34
C SER A 47 -5.96 -9.32 12.86
N VAL A 48 -7.24 -9.54 12.55
CA VAL A 48 -7.76 -10.75 11.92
C VAL A 48 -8.57 -10.32 10.70
N TYR A 49 -8.20 -10.79 9.52
CA TYR A 49 -8.98 -10.53 8.31
C TYR A 49 -10.29 -11.31 8.38
N SER A 50 -11.42 -10.63 8.25
CA SER A 50 -12.75 -11.25 8.41
C SER A 50 -13.03 -12.32 7.35
N LYS A 51 -12.61 -12.10 6.11
CA LYS A 51 -12.64 -13.06 5.01
C LYS A 51 -11.36 -13.91 4.97
N SER A 52 -11.13 -14.70 6.00
CA SER A 52 -9.97 -15.58 6.09
C SER A 52 -10.24 -16.81 6.94
N PRO A 53 -9.39 -17.86 6.88
CA PRO A 53 -9.51 -19.02 7.75
C PRO A 53 -9.53 -18.68 9.25
N ALA A 54 -8.72 -17.71 9.70
CA ALA A 54 -8.72 -17.28 11.10
C ALA A 54 -10.00 -16.51 11.48
N GLY A 55 -10.50 -15.68 10.57
CA GLY A 55 -11.77 -14.96 10.74
C GLY A 55 -12.95 -15.91 10.84
N GLU A 56 -13.04 -16.89 9.94
CA GLU A 56 -14.07 -17.94 9.95
C GLU A 56 -14.00 -18.82 11.20
N ALA A 57 -12.79 -19.07 11.72
CA ALA A 57 -12.60 -19.80 12.95
C ALA A 57 -12.94 -18.99 14.21
N GLY A 58 -13.18 -17.68 14.10
CA GLY A 58 -13.50 -16.82 15.23
C GLY A 58 -12.29 -16.49 16.10
N MET A 59 -11.09 -16.45 15.52
CA MET A 59 -9.92 -15.91 16.22
C MET A 59 -10.14 -14.43 16.55
N LEU A 60 -9.65 -14.00 17.71
CA LEU A 60 -9.88 -12.64 18.21
C LEU A 60 -8.60 -11.81 18.12
N THR A 61 -8.77 -10.52 17.84
CA THR A 61 -7.71 -9.53 18.08
C THR A 61 -7.42 -9.45 19.58
N GLY A 62 -6.14 -9.33 19.93
CA GLY A 62 -5.62 -9.33 21.29
C GLY A 62 -5.27 -10.72 21.83
N SER A 63 -5.66 -11.81 21.17
CA SER A 63 -5.24 -13.15 21.57
C SER A 63 -3.73 -13.33 21.41
N ILE A 64 -3.10 -14.06 22.33
CA ILE A 64 -1.67 -14.36 22.32
C ILE A 64 -1.46 -15.78 21.84
N ILE A 65 -0.81 -15.96 20.70
CA ILE A 65 -0.35 -17.25 20.22
C ILE A 65 0.84 -17.69 21.08
N THR A 66 0.63 -18.83 21.75
CA THR A 66 1.63 -19.44 22.64
C THR A 66 2.34 -20.60 21.98
N SER A 67 1.75 -21.27 20.97
CA SER A 67 2.44 -22.33 20.24
C SER A 67 1.95 -22.48 18.79
N VAL A 68 2.81 -23.04 17.93
CA VAL A 68 2.47 -23.53 16.59
C VAL A 68 2.94 -24.98 16.40
N GLY A 69 1.98 -25.88 16.20
CA GLY A 69 2.21 -27.31 16.34
C GLY A 69 2.74 -27.63 17.75
N ASP A 70 3.90 -28.29 17.80
CA ASP A 70 4.59 -28.62 19.04
C ASP A 70 5.64 -27.57 19.47
N ASN A 71 5.83 -26.50 18.68
CA ASN A 71 6.81 -25.45 18.97
C ASN A 71 6.21 -24.38 19.88
N ASP A 72 6.84 -24.14 21.03
CA ASP A 72 6.50 -23.04 21.93
C ASP A 72 6.96 -21.69 21.35
N LEU A 73 6.07 -20.69 21.39
CA LEU A 73 6.30 -19.34 20.88
C LEU A 73 6.36 -18.29 21.99
N THR A 74 6.23 -18.66 23.27
CA THR A 74 6.13 -17.70 24.38
C THR A 74 7.35 -16.79 24.48
N GLN A 75 8.54 -17.33 24.18
CA GLN A 75 9.82 -16.63 24.19
C GLN A 75 10.42 -16.41 22.79
N SER A 76 9.70 -16.79 21.72
CA SER A 76 10.20 -16.63 20.35
C SER A 76 10.27 -15.17 19.93
N SER A 77 11.23 -14.84 19.07
CA SER A 77 11.19 -13.59 18.31
C SER A 77 10.01 -13.60 17.34
N LEU A 78 9.60 -12.41 16.88
CA LEU A 78 8.57 -12.31 15.83
C LEU A 78 8.99 -13.05 14.55
N GLU A 79 10.26 -12.94 14.16
CA GLU A 79 10.82 -13.55 12.96
C GLU A 79 10.78 -15.08 13.04
N ASP A 80 11.20 -15.67 14.16
CA ASP A 80 11.15 -17.12 14.37
C ASP A 80 9.71 -17.64 14.36
N ALA A 81 8.79 -16.90 14.99
CA ALA A 81 7.39 -17.26 15.00
C ALA A 81 6.77 -17.22 13.59
N LEU A 82 7.04 -16.18 12.82
CA LEU A 82 6.58 -16.06 11.43
C LEU A 82 7.15 -17.18 10.55
N LEU A 83 8.42 -17.56 10.74
CA LEU A 83 9.04 -18.67 10.04
C LEU A 83 8.35 -20.00 10.36
N LEU A 84 8.03 -20.27 11.63
CA LEU A 84 7.35 -21.50 12.05
C LEU A 84 5.90 -21.54 11.56
N ILE A 85 5.18 -20.43 11.62
CA ILE A 85 3.82 -20.31 11.07
C ILE A 85 3.85 -20.50 9.55
N GLY A 86 4.81 -19.90 8.85
CA GLY A 86 5.00 -20.06 7.41
C GLY A 86 5.23 -21.52 7.01
N LYS A 87 6.09 -22.25 7.71
CA LYS A 87 6.27 -23.70 7.49
C LYS A 87 4.99 -24.51 7.71
N ALA A 88 4.19 -24.15 8.72
CA ALA A 88 2.90 -24.81 8.96
C ALA A 88 1.88 -24.50 7.84
N ILE A 89 1.91 -23.29 7.27
CA ILE A 89 1.12 -22.91 6.10
C ILE A 89 1.52 -23.75 4.89
N GLU A 90 2.82 -23.87 4.60
CA GLU A 90 3.34 -24.72 3.52
C GLU A 90 2.97 -26.20 3.70
N ALA A 91 2.91 -26.69 4.95
CA ALA A 91 2.48 -28.04 5.27
C ALA A 91 0.96 -28.27 5.12
N GLY A 92 0.16 -27.22 4.93
CA GLY A 92 -1.27 -27.29 4.66
C GLY A 92 -2.17 -27.39 5.90
N GLU A 93 -1.62 -27.34 7.11
CA GLU A 93 -2.38 -27.35 8.36
C GLU A 93 -1.63 -26.58 9.46
N VAL A 94 -2.26 -25.54 10.01
CA VAL A 94 -1.71 -24.69 11.07
C VAL A 94 -2.45 -24.96 12.37
N LYS A 95 -1.74 -25.53 13.36
CA LYS A 95 -2.26 -25.76 14.71
C LYS A 95 -1.73 -24.70 15.65
N LEU A 96 -2.60 -23.83 16.14
CA LEU A 96 -2.24 -22.77 17.09
C LEU A 96 -2.84 -23.05 18.46
N LYS A 97 -2.06 -22.83 19.51
CA LYS A 97 -2.59 -22.60 20.86
C LYS A 97 -2.57 -21.10 21.12
N VAL A 98 -3.67 -20.58 21.64
CA VAL A 98 -3.80 -19.17 21.97
C VAL A 98 -4.38 -18.97 23.36
N THR A 99 -3.92 -17.93 24.03
CA THR A 99 -4.57 -17.34 25.20
C THR A 99 -5.44 -16.19 24.71
N GLN A 100 -6.75 -16.27 24.92
CA GLN A 100 -7.71 -15.24 24.55
C GLN A 100 -7.59 -14.00 25.46
N PRO A 101 -8.14 -12.84 25.07
CA PRO A 101 -8.12 -11.64 25.90
C PRO A 101 -8.77 -11.81 27.29
N ASP A 102 -9.72 -12.75 27.43
CA ASP A 102 -10.35 -13.09 28.70
C ASP A 102 -9.53 -14.07 29.56
N GLY A 103 -8.35 -14.47 29.10
CA GLY A 103 -7.44 -15.41 29.75
C GLY A 103 -7.73 -16.88 29.46
N SER A 104 -8.79 -17.22 28.73
CA SER A 104 -9.08 -18.62 28.37
C SER A 104 -8.08 -19.16 27.35
N GLU A 105 -7.75 -20.45 27.46
CA GLU A 105 -6.90 -21.13 26.47
C GLU A 105 -7.76 -21.80 25.40
N MET A 106 -7.39 -21.61 24.14
CA MET A 106 -8.08 -22.20 22.99
C MET A 106 -7.07 -22.78 22.00
N SER A 107 -7.46 -23.85 21.30
CA SER A 107 -6.68 -24.43 20.21
C SER A 107 -7.43 -24.27 18.89
N PHE A 108 -6.71 -23.84 17.86
CA PHE A 108 -7.21 -23.68 16.50
C PHE A 108 -6.46 -24.63 15.57
N THR A 109 -7.20 -25.33 14.71
CA THR A 109 -6.62 -26.09 13.59
C THR A 109 -7.15 -25.47 12.31
N LEU A 110 -6.30 -24.75 11.59
CA LEU A 110 -6.66 -23.96 10.42
C LEU A 110 -6.04 -24.59 9.18
N LYS A 111 -6.84 -24.67 8.10
CA LYS A 111 -6.30 -24.92 6.77
C LYS A 111 -5.99 -23.58 6.12
N PRO A 112 -4.78 -23.38 5.57
CA PRO A 112 -4.50 -22.18 4.80
C PRO A 112 -5.49 -22.03 3.65
N GLY A 113 -5.89 -20.79 3.39
CA GLY A 113 -6.86 -20.43 2.36
C GLY A 113 -6.51 -19.08 1.75
N LEU A 114 -7.36 -18.65 0.82
CA LEU A 114 -7.25 -17.31 0.23
C LEU A 114 -7.60 -16.26 1.30
N VAL A 115 -6.77 -15.24 1.42
CA VAL A 115 -6.97 -14.11 2.32
C VAL A 115 -6.97 -12.84 1.46
N GLU A 116 -8.05 -12.08 1.53
CA GLU A 116 -8.13 -10.74 0.94
C GLU A 116 -7.64 -9.70 1.97
N THR A 117 -6.82 -8.75 1.50
CA THR A 117 -6.34 -7.61 2.28
C THR A 117 -6.90 -6.31 1.72
N ASP A 118 -7.08 -5.32 2.59
CA ASP A 118 -7.55 -4.00 2.19
C ASP A 118 -6.34 -3.09 1.91
N PRO A 119 -6.19 -2.56 0.68
CA PRO A 119 -5.07 -1.67 0.34
C PRO A 119 -5.21 -0.28 0.97
N VAL A 120 -6.40 0.09 1.45
CA VAL A 120 -6.70 1.42 1.98
C VAL A 120 -7.14 1.36 3.44
N SER A 121 -6.58 2.26 4.25
CA SER A 121 -7.05 2.53 5.61
C SER A 121 -7.19 4.04 5.79
N PHE A 122 -8.11 4.48 6.65
CA PHE A 122 -8.36 5.90 6.83
C PHE A 122 -8.83 6.22 8.25
N GLU A 123 -8.57 7.45 8.69
CA GLU A 123 -8.99 7.98 9.98
C GLU A 123 -9.13 9.51 9.94
N LEU A 124 -10.05 10.04 10.76
CA LEU A 124 -10.16 11.48 11.01
C LEU A 124 -9.24 11.85 12.18
N LEU A 125 -8.21 12.63 11.89
CA LEU A 125 -7.27 13.15 12.87
C LEU A 125 -7.82 14.42 13.56
N PRO A 126 -7.17 14.92 14.62
CA PRO A 126 -7.44 16.25 15.15
C PRO A 126 -7.38 17.34 14.08
N GLU A 127 -8.01 18.48 14.36
CA GLU A 127 -8.09 19.62 13.42
C GLU A 127 -8.80 19.27 12.09
N ASN A 128 -9.69 18.26 12.14
CA ASN A 128 -10.50 17.81 11.01
C ASN A 128 -9.67 17.39 9.78
N VAL A 129 -8.47 16.84 9.99
CA VAL A 129 -7.64 16.34 8.90
C VAL A 129 -7.98 14.88 8.63
N GLY A 130 -8.45 14.56 7.42
CA GLY A 130 -8.67 13.18 7.00
C GLY A 130 -7.37 12.54 6.50
N LEU A 131 -6.89 11.50 7.17
CA LEU A 131 -5.73 10.72 6.73
C LEU A 131 -6.19 9.47 5.98
N ILE A 132 -5.70 9.29 4.75
CA ILE A 132 -5.97 8.14 3.90
C ILE A 132 -4.63 7.49 3.54
N LYS A 133 -4.36 6.31 4.08
CA LYS A 133 -3.17 5.54 3.74
C LYS A 133 -3.49 4.54 2.64
N ILE A 134 -2.73 4.62 1.55
CA ILE A 134 -2.82 3.71 0.40
C ILE A 134 -1.54 2.88 0.36
N SER A 135 -1.63 1.58 0.63
CA SER A 135 -0.47 0.69 0.70
C SER A 135 0.02 0.24 -0.68
N ASN A 136 -0.87 0.14 -1.66
CA ASN A 136 -0.57 -0.15 -3.07
C ASN A 136 -1.73 0.34 -3.95
N PHE A 137 -1.50 0.41 -5.26
CA PHE A 137 -2.51 0.68 -6.28
C PHE A 137 -2.96 -0.61 -6.99
N GLU A 138 -3.11 -1.71 -6.25
CA GLU A 138 -3.63 -2.97 -6.78
C GLU A 138 -5.17 -3.04 -6.64
N ALA A 139 -5.76 -4.18 -6.98
CA ALA A 139 -7.21 -4.32 -7.07
C ALA A 139 -7.95 -3.78 -5.83
N LYS A 140 -9.05 -3.05 -6.09
CA LYS A 140 -9.94 -2.41 -5.09
C LYS A 140 -9.37 -1.12 -4.47
N CYS A 141 -8.14 -0.72 -4.78
CA CYS A 141 -7.54 0.49 -4.24
C CYS A 141 -8.39 1.74 -4.52
N ALA A 142 -8.72 2.02 -5.79
CA ALA A 142 -9.44 3.22 -6.18
C ALA A 142 -10.84 3.26 -5.59
N GLU A 143 -11.57 2.14 -5.59
CA GLU A 143 -12.89 2.04 -4.97
C GLU A 143 -12.83 2.39 -3.48
N GLN A 144 -11.91 1.75 -2.74
CA GLN A 144 -11.78 1.98 -1.30
C GLN A 144 -11.27 3.39 -0.97
N ALA A 145 -10.35 3.94 -1.76
CA ALA A 145 -9.85 5.30 -1.59
C ALA A 145 -10.95 6.34 -1.81
N LYS A 146 -11.78 6.18 -2.85
CA LYS A 146 -12.96 7.04 -3.09
C LYS A 146 -13.93 6.98 -1.92
N MET A 147 -14.23 5.77 -1.43
CA MET A 147 -15.06 5.59 -0.24
C MET A 147 -14.48 6.25 1.00
N ALA A 148 -13.16 6.19 1.20
CA ALA A 148 -12.48 6.83 2.32
C ALA A 148 -12.59 8.36 2.22
N VAL A 149 -12.38 8.94 1.04
CA VAL A 149 -12.57 10.37 0.78
C VAL A 149 -14.00 10.80 1.11
N ASP A 150 -15.00 10.14 0.51
CA ASP A 150 -16.41 10.47 0.73
C ASP A 150 -16.80 10.39 2.21
N ARG A 151 -16.32 9.37 2.93
CA ARG A 151 -16.59 9.20 4.37
C ARG A 151 -15.93 10.27 5.21
N LEU A 152 -14.65 10.55 5.02
CA LEU A 152 -13.95 11.57 5.80
C LEU A 152 -14.55 12.96 5.57
N MET A 153 -14.92 13.29 4.34
CA MET A 153 -15.63 14.52 4.04
C MET A 153 -17.00 14.58 4.74
N ALA A 154 -17.76 13.47 4.76
CA ALA A 154 -19.03 13.39 5.48
C ALA A 154 -18.86 13.47 7.01
N GLU A 155 -17.72 13.02 7.54
CA GLU A 155 -17.34 13.12 8.95
C GLU A 155 -16.82 14.52 9.33
N GLY A 156 -16.68 15.42 8.35
CA GLY A 156 -16.32 16.82 8.58
C GLY A 156 -14.84 17.13 8.39
N ALA A 157 -14.12 16.35 7.59
CA ALA A 157 -12.75 16.69 7.22
C ALA A 157 -12.70 18.02 6.44
N ASP A 158 -11.79 18.91 6.84
CA ASP A 158 -11.52 20.20 6.20
C ASP A 158 -10.37 20.10 5.18
N GLY A 159 -9.56 19.03 5.26
CA GLY A 159 -8.47 18.71 4.34
C GLY A 159 -8.14 17.22 4.34
N LEU A 160 -7.46 16.74 3.30
CA LEU A 160 -7.09 15.34 3.14
C LEU A 160 -5.58 15.14 3.00
N ILE A 161 -5.04 14.12 3.68
CA ILE A 161 -3.67 13.65 3.49
C ILE A 161 -3.71 12.26 2.88
N PHE A 162 -3.07 12.08 1.74
CA PHE A 162 -2.82 10.76 1.16
C PHE A 162 -1.43 10.27 1.55
N ASP A 163 -1.34 9.22 2.36
CA ASP A 163 -0.08 8.57 2.70
C ASP A 163 0.21 7.42 1.73
N VAL A 164 1.17 7.65 0.83
CA VAL A 164 1.68 6.66 -0.13
C VAL A 164 3.14 6.28 0.17
N ARG A 165 3.60 6.48 1.41
CA ARG A 165 4.93 6.03 1.84
C ARG A 165 5.00 4.50 1.83
N ASN A 166 6.12 3.96 1.35
CA ASN A 166 6.33 2.52 1.14
C ASN A 166 5.34 1.87 0.16
N ASN A 167 4.68 2.66 -0.69
CA ASN A 167 3.75 2.16 -1.69
C ASN A 167 4.49 1.81 -3.00
N PRO A 168 4.46 0.53 -3.43
CA PRO A 168 5.17 0.05 -4.61
C PRO A 168 4.50 0.43 -5.96
N GLY A 169 3.47 1.27 -5.90
CA GLY A 169 2.55 1.52 -7.00
C GLY A 169 1.57 0.36 -7.17
N GLY A 170 1.26 0.04 -8.42
CA GLY A 170 0.35 -1.04 -8.76
C GLY A 170 -0.22 -0.87 -10.16
N GLN A 171 -1.47 -1.23 -10.34
CA GLN A 171 -2.19 -1.16 -11.60
C GLN A 171 -2.47 0.27 -12.02
N LEU A 172 -2.26 0.53 -13.30
CA LEU A 172 -2.50 1.84 -13.88
C LEU A 172 -3.99 2.22 -13.82
N ASP A 173 -4.90 1.27 -14.01
CA ASP A 173 -6.34 1.55 -14.02
C ASP A 173 -6.81 2.03 -12.63
N GLU A 174 -6.24 1.50 -11.55
CA GLU A 174 -6.49 1.95 -10.17
C GLU A 174 -5.97 3.39 -9.96
N LEU A 175 -4.76 3.70 -10.46
CA LEU A 175 -4.22 5.06 -10.45
C LEU A 175 -5.13 6.04 -11.21
N LEU A 176 -5.45 5.74 -12.47
CA LEU A 176 -6.23 6.62 -13.34
C LEU A 176 -7.63 6.83 -12.77
N SER A 177 -8.26 5.77 -12.27
CA SER A 177 -9.58 5.82 -11.63
C SER A 177 -9.58 6.75 -10.43
N LEU A 178 -8.57 6.70 -9.56
CA LEU A 178 -8.49 7.60 -8.41
C LEU A 178 -8.17 9.04 -8.81
N LEU A 179 -7.22 9.25 -9.74
CA LEU A 179 -6.89 10.58 -10.24
C LEU A 179 -8.08 11.27 -10.90
N ASP A 180 -8.85 10.54 -11.73
CA ASP A 180 -10.04 11.07 -12.38
C ASP A 180 -11.12 11.51 -11.38
N TYR A 181 -11.21 10.85 -10.23
CA TYR A 181 -12.16 11.26 -9.18
C TYR A 181 -11.70 12.51 -8.42
N LEU A 182 -10.38 12.69 -8.23
CA LEU A 182 -9.83 13.78 -7.42
C LEU A 182 -9.63 15.07 -8.23
N LEU A 183 -9.09 14.95 -9.44
CA LEU A 183 -8.61 16.07 -10.26
C LEU A 183 -9.72 16.66 -11.16
N PRO A 184 -9.61 17.94 -11.55
CA PRO A 184 -10.53 18.55 -12.50
C PRO A 184 -10.23 18.16 -13.95
N GLU A 185 -11.10 18.62 -14.86
CA GLU A 185 -11.01 18.34 -16.29
C GLU A 185 -9.63 18.68 -16.86
N GLY A 186 -9.01 17.68 -17.47
CA GLY A 186 -7.67 17.83 -18.04
C GLY A 186 -6.94 16.51 -18.17
N LYS A 187 -5.68 16.59 -18.57
CA LYS A 187 -4.82 15.43 -18.72
C LYS A 187 -4.29 14.98 -17.37
N ILE A 188 -4.46 13.72 -17.01
CA ILE A 188 -4.01 13.18 -15.72
C ILE A 188 -2.79 12.27 -15.85
N PHE A 189 -2.55 11.73 -17.05
CA PHE A 189 -1.43 10.81 -17.27
C PHE A 189 -1.07 10.71 -18.75
N ILE A 190 0.20 10.38 -19.04
CA ILE A 190 0.68 10.16 -20.40
C ILE A 190 1.48 8.87 -20.47
N ARG A 191 1.23 8.08 -21.50
CA ARG A 191 2.00 6.89 -21.85
C ARG A 191 2.62 7.01 -23.23
N ARG A 192 3.87 6.60 -23.36
CA ARG A 192 4.54 6.45 -24.65
C ARG A 192 4.95 4.99 -24.88
N ASN A 193 4.44 4.40 -25.94
CA ASN A 193 4.84 3.07 -26.38
C ASN A 193 6.23 3.09 -27.06
N ILE A 194 6.86 1.93 -27.16
CA ILE A 194 8.16 1.77 -27.85
C ILE A 194 8.10 2.21 -29.33
N ASP A 195 6.95 2.11 -29.97
CA ASP A 195 6.75 2.57 -31.36
C ASP A 195 6.59 4.09 -31.50
N GLY A 196 6.65 4.83 -30.39
CA GLY A 196 6.51 6.27 -30.32
C GLY A 196 5.06 6.75 -30.19
N THR A 197 4.07 5.86 -30.20
CA THR A 197 2.66 6.22 -29.99
C THR A 197 2.48 6.79 -28.60
N VAL A 198 1.86 7.97 -28.52
CA VAL A 198 1.52 8.64 -27.27
C VAL A 198 0.03 8.48 -27.00
N GLN A 199 -0.29 8.06 -25.79
CA GLN A 199 -1.65 8.01 -25.25
C GLN A 199 -1.74 8.97 -24.08
N GLU A 200 -2.81 9.76 -24.05
CA GLU A 200 -3.12 10.69 -22.98
C GLU A 200 -4.40 10.21 -22.29
N ASP A 201 -4.33 10.07 -20.98
CA ASP A 201 -5.48 9.73 -20.16
C ASP A 201 -6.01 11.03 -19.52
N MET A 202 -7.33 11.21 -19.57
CA MET A 202 -8.01 12.48 -19.27
C MET A 202 -9.00 12.28 -18.12
N SER A 203 -9.18 13.33 -17.32
CA SER A 203 -10.23 13.43 -16.30
C SER A 203 -11.39 14.32 -16.77
N ASP A 204 -12.58 14.08 -16.23
CA ASP A 204 -13.78 14.87 -16.48
C ASP A 204 -13.94 16.08 -15.53
N LYS A 205 -15.11 16.75 -15.53
CA LYS A 205 -15.33 17.97 -14.75
C LYS A 205 -15.58 17.73 -13.25
N ASN A 206 -15.90 16.50 -12.87
CA ASN A 206 -16.14 16.13 -11.49
C ASN A 206 -14.79 16.07 -10.77
N CYS A 207 -14.69 16.69 -9.61
CA CYS A 207 -13.46 16.72 -8.84
C CYS A 207 -13.76 16.94 -7.37
N ILE A 208 -12.80 16.60 -6.53
CA ILE A 208 -12.85 16.89 -5.09
C ILE A 208 -12.17 18.23 -4.85
N LYS A 209 -12.97 19.18 -4.35
CA LYS A 209 -12.53 20.54 -4.03
C LYS A 209 -12.34 20.71 -2.52
N ILE A 210 -11.26 20.12 -2.03
CA ILE A 210 -10.81 20.25 -0.65
C ILE A 210 -9.28 20.36 -0.67
N PRO A 211 -8.65 21.11 0.23
CA PRO A 211 -7.19 21.11 0.36
C PRO A 211 -6.64 19.70 0.54
N MET A 212 -5.54 19.38 -0.14
CA MET A 212 -4.89 18.07 -0.06
C MET A 212 -3.39 18.17 0.18
N ALA A 213 -2.83 17.13 0.79
CA ALA A 213 -1.40 16.87 0.83
C ALA A 213 -1.11 15.40 0.52
N VAL A 214 0.11 15.09 0.07
CA VAL A 214 0.56 13.72 -0.18
C VAL A 214 1.88 13.47 0.53
N LEU A 215 1.94 12.39 1.31
CA LEU A 215 3.16 11.89 1.93
C LEU A 215 3.83 10.85 1.05
N VAL A 216 5.10 11.10 0.73
CA VAL A 216 5.94 10.23 -0.11
C VAL A 216 7.27 9.92 0.58
N ASN A 217 7.89 8.80 0.23
CA ASN A 217 9.26 8.50 0.65
C ASN A 217 10.05 7.77 -0.44
N GLU A 218 11.26 7.35 -0.10
CA GLU A 218 12.19 6.66 -1.01
C GLU A 218 11.63 5.35 -1.55
N GLU A 219 10.67 4.73 -0.84
CA GLU A 219 10.00 3.48 -1.18
C GLU A 219 8.62 3.71 -1.84
N SER A 220 8.25 4.95 -2.12
CA SER A 220 7.13 5.29 -3.02
C SER A 220 7.62 5.16 -4.47
N TYR A 221 7.01 4.29 -5.27
CA TYR A 221 7.40 4.14 -6.68
C TYR A 221 6.26 3.87 -7.66
N SER A 222 6.50 4.07 -8.95
CA SER A 222 5.52 3.83 -10.02
C SER A 222 4.23 4.62 -9.78
N ALA A 223 3.07 3.97 -9.73
CA ALA A 223 1.77 4.64 -9.56
C ALA A 223 1.73 5.58 -8.35
N ALA A 224 2.42 5.28 -7.26
CA ALA A 224 2.50 6.19 -6.10
C ALA A 224 3.20 7.52 -6.44
N GLU A 225 4.24 7.49 -7.28
CA GLU A 225 4.95 8.69 -7.70
C GLU A 225 4.09 9.52 -8.65
N PHE A 226 3.44 8.85 -9.60
CA PHE A 226 2.60 9.54 -10.58
C PHE A 226 1.29 10.05 -9.97
N PHE A 227 0.78 9.41 -8.92
CA PHE A 227 -0.31 9.94 -8.11
C PHE A 227 0.07 11.28 -7.48
N ALA A 228 1.19 11.30 -6.75
CA ALA A 228 1.71 12.51 -6.12
C ALA A 228 2.08 13.59 -7.16
N ALA A 229 2.72 13.20 -8.26
CA ALA A 229 3.14 14.11 -9.31
C ALA A 229 1.96 14.73 -10.06
N ALA A 230 0.89 13.96 -10.32
CA ALA A 230 -0.31 14.49 -10.97
C ALA A 230 -1.02 15.51 -10.07
N LEU A 231 -1.21 15.21 -8.78
CA LEU A 231 -1.78 16.16 -7.82
C LEU A 231 -0.92 17.43 -7.70
N LYS A 232 0.41 17.29 -7.69
CA LYS A 232 1.34 18.43 -7.72
C LYS A 232 1.25 19.23 -9.01
N ASP A 233 1.16 18.57 -10.17
CA ASP A 233 1.10 19.25 -11.47
C ASP A 233 -0.13 20.13 -11.61
N TYR A 234 -1.24 19.78 -10.94
CA TYR A 234 -2.47 20.55 -10.89
C TYR A 234 -2.49 21.63 -9.80
N ASP A 235 -1.42 21.76 -9.01
CA ASP A 235 -1.42 22.55 -7.77
C ASP A 235 -2.57 22.14 -6.83
N TRP A 236 -2.93 20.85 -6.85
CA TRP A 236 -4.06 20.27 -6.09
C TRP A 236 -3.65 19.73 -4.74
N ALA A 237 -2.36 19.41 -4.55
CA ALA A 237 -1.82 18.95 -3.28
C ALA A 237 -0.39 19.41 -3.04
N VAL A 238 -0.05 19.67 -1.77
CA VAL A 238 1.33 19.86 -1.33
C VAL A 238 1.98 18.49 -1.08
N ILE A 239 3.19 18.28 -1.59
CA ILE A 239 3.91 17.02 -1.42
C ILE A 239 4.95 17.14 -0.31
N ALA A 240 4.90 16.25 0.68
CA ALA A 240 5.83 16.24 1.81
C ALA A 240 6.50 14.87 2.00
N GLY A 241 7.72 14.88 2.54
CA GLY A 241 8.46 13.66 2.88
C GLY A 241 9.82 13.60 2.19
N ALA A 242 10.14 12.48 1.53
CA ALA A 242 11.45 12.29 0.89
C ALA A 242 11.31 11.96 -0.60
N ARG A 243 12.38 12.20 -1.37
CA ARG A 243 12.39 11.96 -2.82
C ARG A 243 12.10 10.50 -3.15
N THR A 244 11.22 10.27 -4.12
CA THR A 244 10.76 8.92 -4.51
C THR A 244 11.75 8.16 -5.39
N THR A 245 11.46 6.90 -5.71
CA THR A 245 12.41 5.97 -6.36
C THR A 245 12.76 6.32 -7.82
N GLY A 246 11.79 6.79 -8.62
CA GLY A 246 11.94 7.04 -10.06
C GLY A 246 11.67 5.83 -10.96
N LYS A 247 10.65 5.01 -10.65
CA LYS A 247 10.20 3.93 -11.56
C LYS A 247 9.22 4.51 -12.60
N GLY A 248 9.76 4.94 -13.73
CA GLY A 248 8.99 5.59 -14.81
C GLY A 248 8.56 4.71 -15.99
N TYR A 249 8.67 3.38 -15.88
CA TYR A 249 8.34 2.46 -16.98
C TYR A 249 7.17 1.55 -16.59
N ALA A 250 6.23 1.39 -17.51
CA ALA A 250 5.14 0.42 -17.46
C ALA A 250 5.64 -0.96 -17.85
N GLN A 251 5.14 -1.98 -17.18
CA GLN A 251 5.36 -3.37 -17.56
C GLN A 251 4.12 -3.98 -18.20
N VAL A 252 4.34 -4.94 -19.09
CA VAL A 252 3.31 -5.84 -19.62
C VAL A 252 3.64 -7.26 -19.20
N THR A 253 2.62 -8.02 -18.83
CA THR A 253 2.74 -9.45 -18.51
C THR A 253 2.26 -10.28 -19.69
N LEU A 254 3.18 -10.96 -20.36
CA LEU A 254 2.91 -11.83 -21.50
C LEU A 254 2.87 -13.28 -21.04
N LYS A 255 1.68 -13.87 -20.99
CA LYS A 255 1.50 -15.29 -20.64
C LYS A 255 1.97 -16.21 -21.79
N LEU A 256 2.70 -17.26 -21.43
CA LEU A 256 3.24 -18.26 -22.34
C LEU A 256 2.37 -19.53 -22.35
N THR A 257 2.55 -20.37 -23.37
CA THR A 257 1.71 -21.56 -23.60
C THR A 257 1.91 -22.66 -22.55
N ASP A 258 3.01 -22.63 -21.81
CA ASP A 258 3.31 -23.55 -20.71
C ASP A 258 2.76 -23.07 -19.34
N GLY A 259 2.04 -21.94 -19.34
CA GLY A 259 1.46 -21.34 -18.14
C GLY A 259 2.36 -20.33 -17.44
N SER A 260 3.63 -20.22 -17.83
CA SER A 260 4.57 -19.21 -17.33
C SER A 260 4.32 -17.83 -17.95
N ALA A 261 5.08 -16.80 -17.57
CA ALA A 261 4.96 -15.46 -18.13
C ALA A 261 6.28 -14.71 -18.23
N ILE A 262 6.31 -13.72 -19.13
CA ILE A 262 7.35 -12.69 -19.21
C ILE A 262 6.73 -11.38 -18.74
N HIS A 263 7.28 -10.79 -17.68
CA HIS A 263 6.97 -9.42 -17.25
C HIS A 263 8.06 -8.50 -17.82
N ILE A 264 7.69 -7.54 -18.67
CA ILE A 264 8.66 -6.74 -19.41
C ILE A 264 8.25 -5.28 -19.53
N SER A 265 9.20 -4.37 -19.34
CA SER A 265 8.97 -2.93 -19.55
C SER A 265 8.66 -2.65 -21.03
N ALA A 266 7.53 -1.98 -21.28
CA ALA A 266 7.02 -1.77 -22.64
C ALA A 266 6.56 -0.34 -22.93
N MET A 267 6.38 0.49 -21.90
CA MET A 267 5.94 1.88 -22.07
C MET A 267 6.66 2.78 -21.08
N GLU A 268 6.76 4.06 -21.44
CA GLU A 268 7.24 5.12 -20.59
C GLU A 268 6.05 5.90 -20.02
N TYR A 269 6.15 6.27 -18.75
CA TYR A 269 5.17 7.09 -18.06
C TYR A 269 5.65 8.53 -17.94
N TYR A 270 4.71 9.45 -18.12
CA TYR A 270 4.94 10.88 -17.96
C TYR A 270 3.80 11.52 -17.17
N THR A 271 4.14 12.58 -16.42
CA THR A 271 3.18 13.38 -15.65
C THR A 271 2.21 14.14 -16.58
N PRO A 272 1.13 14.76 -16.06
CA PRO A 272 0.28 15.67 -16.83
C PRO A 272 1.03 16.73 -17.66
N LYS A 273 2.11 17.29 -17.10
CA LYS A 273 2.97 18.28 -17.77
C LYS A 273 4.00 17.67 -18.73
N GLY A 274 4.04 16.35 -18.88
CA GLY A 274 4.94 15.65 -19.79
C GLY A 274 6.34 15.41 -19.23
N GLU A 275 6.50 15.43 -17.90
CA GLU A 275 7.77 15.15 -17.25
C GLU A 275 7.96 13.64 -17.03
N SER A 276 9.18 13.15 -17.17
CA SER A 276 9.51 11.76 -16.84
C SER A 276 10.14 11.69 -15.45
N LEU A 277 9.67 10.74 -14.64
CA LEU A 277 10.26 10.45 -13.32
C LEU A 277 11.34 9.36 -13.38
N ALA A 278 11.59 8.77 -14.56
CA ALA A 278 12.48 7.62 -14.70
C ALA A 278 13.91 7.94 -14.24
N GLY A 279 14.38 7.22 -13.22
CA GLY A 279 15.73 7.35 -12.64
C GLY A 279 15.96 8.61 -11.80
N VAL A 280 14.95 9.47 -11.65
CA VAL A 280 15.04 10.73 -10.89
C VAL A 280 14.11 10.73 -9.69
N GLY A 281 12.87 10.27 -9.88
CA GLY A 281 11.79 10.36 -8.90
C GLY A 281 11.20 11.77 -8.79
N LEU A 282 10.16 11.89 -7.98
CA LEU A 282 9.49 13.11 -7.58
C LEU A 282 10.21 13.72 -6.38
N THR A 283 10.54 15.01 -6.46
CA THR A 283 11.04 15.79 -5.32
C THR A 283 9.85 16.43 -4.58
N PRO A 284 9.69 16.19 -3.27
CA PRO A 284 8.61 16.79 -2.48
C PRO A 284 8.78 18.31 -2.40
N ASP A 285 7.67 19.04 -2.19
CA ASP A 285 7.69 20.47 -1.92
C ASP A 285 8.30 20.77 -0.55
N ILE A 286 8.05 19.87 0.41
CA ILE A 286 8.58 19.94 1.77
C ILE A 286 9.41 18.68 2.03
N GLU A 287 10.73 18.80 1.89
CA GLU A 287 11.65 17.70 2.16
C GLU A 287 11.87 17.52 3.66
N VAL A 288 11.48 16.37 4.19
CA VAL A 288 11.66 15.96 5.58
C VAL A 288 12.23 14.54 5.58
N LYS A 289 13.48 14.41 6.00
CA LYS A 289 14.13 13.10 6.14
C LYS A 289 13.64 12.38 7.39
N MET A 290 13.45 11.08 7.26
CA MET A 290 13.12 10.22 8.38
C MET A 290 14.39 9.60 8.96
N GLU A 291 14.54 9.69 10.28
CA GLU A 291 15.62 8.99 10.98
C GLU A 291 15.35 7.49 10.97
N TYR A 292 16.41 6.68 10.95
CA TYR A 292 16.28 5.21 10.81
C TYR A 292 15.38 4.59 11.88
N GLU A 293 15.45 5.07 13.13
CA GLU A 293 14.62 4.55 14.21
C GLU A 293 13.13 4.80 13.98
N ASP A 294 12.77 5.98 13.48
CA ASP A 294 11.38 6.33 13.16
C ASP A 294 10.93 5.61 11.88
N TRP A 295 11.83 5.39 10.92
CA TRP A 295 11.55 4.57 9.74
C TRP A 295 11.20 3.13 10.13
N VAL A 296 11.94 2.52 11.06
CA VAL A 296 11.62 1.17 11.56
C VAL A 296 10.25 1.15 12.24
N LYS A 297 9.92 2.18 13.02
CA LYS A 297 8.60 2.30 13.66
C LYS A 297 7.49 2.49 12.61
N LEU A 298 7.70 3.32 11.61
CA LEU A 298 6.75 3.54 10.51
C LEU A 298 6.48 2.24 9.76
N TYR A 299 7.55 1.53 9.38
CA TYR A 299 7.48 0.26 8.66
C TYR A 299 6.70 -0.80 9.45
N ARG A 300 6.84 -0.80 10.79
CA ARG A 300 6.12 -1.72 11.69
C ARG A 300 4.71 -1.24 12.08
N GLY A 301 4.30 -0.05 11.63
CA GLY A 301 3.03 0.56 12.01
C GLY A 301 2.95 0.97 13.48
N THR A 302 4.09 1.27 14.12
CA THR A 302 4.18 1.63 15.55
C THR A 302 4.65 3.07 15.78
N LEU A 303 4.88 3.85 14.71
CA LEU A 303 5.18 5.27 14.82
C LEU A 303 3.90 6.03 15.14
N ALA A 304 3.85 6.71 16.28
CA ALA A 304 2.71 7.54 16.64
C ALA A 304 2.67 8.80 15.77
N HIS A 305 1.47 9.22 15.35
CA HIS A 305 1.28 10.38 14.46
C HIS A 305 1.98 11.66 14.92
N LYS A 306 1.95 11.94 16.22
CA LYS A 306 2.60 13.11 16.84
C LYS A 306 4.13 13.09 16.74
N ASP A 307 4.72 11.90 16.62
CA ASP A 307 6.16 11.68 16.55
C ASP A 307 6.63 11.55 15.08
N ASP A 308 5.69 11.36 14.14
CA ASP A 308 5.95 11.31 12.70
C ASP A 308 6.18 12.70 12.11
N LYS A 309 7.44 13.12 12.03
CA LYS A 309 7.83 14.44 11.50
C LYS A 309 7.38 14.69 10.06
N GLN A 310 7.31 13.65 9.22
CA GLN A 310 6.84 13.83 7.84
C GLN A 310 5.34 14.12 7.83
N LEU A 311 4.56 13.34 8.58
CA LEU A 311 3.13 13.57 8.74
C LEU A 311 2.84 14.94 9.36
N GLN A 312 3.57 15.33 10.41
CA GLN A 312 3.39 16.64 11.04
C GLN A 312 3.69 17.80 10.06
N ALA A 313 4.69 17.64 9.18
CA ALA A 313 4.97 18.63 8.15
C ALA A 313 3.85 18.72 7.10
N ALA A 314 3.28 17.58 6.68
CA ALA A 314 2.13 17.57 5.77
C ALA A 314 0.88 18.20 6.41
N ILE A 315 0.59 17.90 7.68
CA ILE A 315 -0.50 18.50 8.44
C ILE A 315 -0.33 20.03 8.49
N GLY A 316 0.85 20.51 8.88
CA GLY A 316 1.12 21.95 8.94
C GLY A 316 0.92 22.65 7.60
N ALA A 317 1.43 22.07 6.51
CA ALA A 317 1.25 22.62 5.17
C ALA A 317 -0.21 22.60 4.70
N LEU A 318 -0.94 21.52 5.03
CA LEU A 318 -2.34 21.38 4.69
C LEU A 318 -3.20 22.43 5.42
N ILE A 319 -2.92 22.70 6.69
CA ILE A 319 -3.63 23.73 7.47
C ILE A 319 -3.41 25.12 6.85
N GLU A 320 -2.20 25.44 6.39
CA GLU A 320 -1.96 26.69 5.68
C GLU A 320 -2.80 26.81 4.40
N GLU A 321 -3.06 25.71 3.69
CA GLU A 321 -3.94 25.70 2.51
C GLU A 321 -5.43 25.80 2.89
N ILE A 322 -5.86 25.17 4.00
CA ILE A 322 -7.20 25.31 4.55
C ILE A 322 -7.49 26.78 4.91
N ASP A 323 -6.56 27.41 5.64
CA ASP A 323 -6.69 28.81 6.05
C ASP A 323 -6.73 29.78 4.87
N LYS A 324 -6.09 29.46 3.74
CA LYS A 324 -6.16 30.25 2.50
C LYS A 324 -7.50 30.08 1.75
N ALA A 325 -8.16 28.94 1.94
CA ALA A 325 -9.41 28.61 1.26
C ALA A 325 -10.68 29.08 2.02
N ALA A 326 -10.55 29.37 3.32
CA ALA A 326 -11.61 29.88 4.20
C ALA A 326 -11.93 31.38 3.99
#